data_AF-A0A0C2YK48-F1
#
_entry.id   AF-A0A0C2YK48-F1
#
_cell.length_a   1.000
_cell.length_b   1.000
_cell.length_c   1.000
_cell.angle_alpha   90.00
_cell.angle_beta   90.00
_cell.angle_gamma   90.00
#
_symmetry.space_group_name_H-M   'P 1'
#
loop_
_entity.id
_entity.type
_entity.pdbx_description
1 polymer ?
#
loop_
_entity_poly.entity_id
_entity_poly.type
_entity_poly.pdbx_seq_one_letter_code
_entity_poly.pdbx_strand_id
1 'polypeptide(L)'
;FHYEPYELCWHPPHKTQDVSVYGKLYSSESFLAAHHQLQELLPESRCTLPQQITGLMLWSDATHLTTFGTAKLWPLYIYMGNESKYMCCWPSSNLCSHAAYFHTLPDAFKYFAAEIAGDNHLRDSFFTHCHSIREMGTAR
;
A
#
# COMPACT_ATOMS: atom_id res chain seq x y z
N PHE A 1 -0.50 -17.33 4.58
CA PHE A 1 0.61 -16.82 3.75
C PHE A 1 0.80 -17.65 2.49
N HIS A 2 0.73 -17.03 1.31
CA HIS A 2 1.00 -17.69 0.01
C HIS A 2 2.45 -17.43 -0.41
N TYR A 3 3.25 -18.47 -0.51
CA TYR A 3 4.66 -18.38 -0.94
C TYR A 3 4.77 -18.49 -2.46
N GLU A 4 4.17 -19.54 -3.02
CA GLU A 4 4.18 -19.79 -4.46
C GLU A 4 3.05 -19.02 -5.15
N PRO A 5 3.37 -18.17 -6.14
CA PRO A 5 2.37 -17.49 -6.94
C PRO A 5 1.76 -18.44 -7.98
N TYR A 6 0.58 -18.07 -8.50
CA TYR A 6 -0.10 -18.85 -9.52
C TYR A 6 -0.96 -17.97 -10.40
N GLU A 7 -1.17 -18.40 -11.64
CA GLU A 7 -2.15 -17.80 -12.54
C GLU A 7 -3.53 -18.38 -12.27
N LEU A 8 -4.54 -17.51 -12.21
CA LEU A 8 -5.92 -17.91 -12.08
C LEU A 8 -6.64 -17.61 -13.39
N CYS A 9 -7.07 -18.65 -14.09
CA CYS A 9 -7.78 -18.53 -15.36
C CYS A 9 -9.22 -19.03 -15.21
N TRP A 10 -10.18 -18.30 -15.80
CA TRP A 10 -11.55 -18.73 -15.93
C TRP A 10 -11.80 -19.19 -17.37
N HIS A 11 -12.38 -20.38 -17.53
CA HIS A 11 -12.75 -20.95 -18.83
C HIS A 11 -14.27 -20.87 -19.03
N PRO A 12 -14.80 -19.84 -19.73
CA PRO A 12 -16.22 -19.72 -19.96
C PRO A 12 -16.65 -20.67 -21.09
N PRO A 13 -17.82 -21.34 -20.98
CA PRO A 13 -18.28 -22.29 -22.00
C PRO A 13 -18.55 -21.68 -23.39
N HIS A 14 -18.57 -20.35 -23.49
CA HIS A 14 -18.84 -19.59 -24.71
C HIS A 14 -17.61 -18.90 -25.31
N LYS A 15 -16.42 -19.09 -24.73
CA LYS A 15 -15.17 -18.53 -25.26
C LYS A 15 -14.20 -19.66 -25.63
N THR A 16 -13.42 -19.43 -26.67
CA THR A 16 -12.35 -20.34 -27.11
C THR A 16 -11.04 -20.14 -26.35
N GLN A 17 -10.92 -19.05 -25.61
CA GLN A 17 -9.73 -18.69 -24.85
C GLN A 17 -10.06 -18.47 -23.38
N ASP A 18 -9.11 -18.88 -22.54
CA ASP A 18 -9.12 -18.63 -21.10
C ASP A 18 -9.05 -17.13 -20.81
N VAL A 19 -9.71 -16.72 -19.73
CA VAL A 19 -9.71 -15.33 -19.27
C VAL A 19 -8.96 -15.27 -17.94
N SER A 20 -7.87 -14.50 -17.89
CA SER A 20 -7.13 -14.26 -16.65
C SER A 20 -8.01 -13.54 -15.62
N VAL A 21 -8.02 -14.06 -14.39
CA VAL A 21 -8.80 -13.56 -13.26
C VAL A 21 -7.88 -12.81 -12.32
N TYR A 22 -8.11 -11.51 -12.20
CA TYR A 22 -7.39 -10.64 -11.28
C TYR A 22 -8.10 -10.57 -9.94
N GLY A 23 -7.43 -10.96 -8.86
CA GLY A 23 -8.05 -10.99 -7.55
C GLY A 23 -7.12 -10.75 -6.38
N LYS A 24 -5.89 -11.28 -6.45
CA LYS A 24 -4.89 -11.22 -5.37
C LYS A 24 -3.57 -10.72 -5.92
N LEU A 25 -2.72 -10.18 -5.04
CA LEU A 25 -1.41 -9.70 -5.44
C LEU A 25 -0.51 -10.85 -5.91
N TYR A 26 -0.49 -11.95 -5.16
CA TYR A 26 0.27 -13.15 -5.51
C TYR A 26 -0.24 -13.90 -6.75
N SER A 27 -1.37 -13.47 -7.34
CA SER A 27 -1.87 -13.99 -8.62
C SER A 27 -1.75 -12.98 -9.76
N SER A 28 -1.04 -11.86 -9.54
CA SER A 28 -0.84 -10.83 -10.55
C SER A 28 0.37 -11.15 -11.41
N GLU A 29 0.32 -10.74 -12.68
CA GLU A 29 1.42 -10.92 -13.63
C GLU A 29 2.72 -10.29 -13.13
N SER A 30 2.64 -9.12 -12.49
CA SER A 30 3.82 -8.44 -11.92
C SER A 30 4.46 -9.22 -10.78
N PHE A 31 3.66 -9.87 -9.93
CA PHE A 31 4.18 -10.70 -8.85
C PHE A 31 4.79 -12.01 -9.38
N LEU A 32 4.15 -12.63 -10.38
CA LEU A 32 4.69 -13.81 -11.08
C LEU A 32 6.03 -13.50 -11.76
N ALA A 33 6.10 -12.38 -12.49
CA ALA A 33 7.32 -11.93 -13.15
C ALA A 33 8.43 -11.65 -12.14
N ALA A 34 8.13 -10.95 -11.04
CA ALA A 34 9.10 -10.70 -9.99
C ALA A 34 9.58 -12.01 -9.36
N HIS A 35 8.67 -12.97 -9.11
CA HIS A 35 9.02 -14.27 -8.53
C HIS A 35 9.95 -15.04 -9.47
N HIS A 36 9.66 -15.06 -10.77
CA HIS A 36 10.54 -15.68 -11.77
C HIS A 36 11.93 -15.05 -11.77
N GLN A 37 12.01 -13.71 -11.78
CA GLN A 37 13.29 -12.99 -11.71
C GLN A 37 14.08 -13.34 -10.45
N LEU A 38 13.41 -13.52 -9.31
CA LEU A 38 14.05 -13.94 -8.06
C LEU A 38 14.61 -15.36 -8.17
N GLN A 39 13.86 -16.31 -8.75
CA GLN A 39 14.32 -17.69 -8.92
C GLN A 39 15.48 -17.84 -9.91
N GLU A 40 15.64 -16.89 -10.85
CA GLU A 40 16.78 -16.85 -11.77
C GLU A 40 18.08 -16.38 -11.10
N LEU A 41 18.00 -15.73 -9.93
CA LEU A 41 19.18 -15.28 -9.20
C LEU A 41 19.93 -16.46 -8.59
N LEU A 42 21.26 -16.33 -8.54
CA LEU A 42 22.08 -17.29 -7.83
C LEU A 42 21.70 -17.30 -6.34
N PRO A 43 21.49 -18.48 -5.74
CA PRO A 43 21.27 -18.59 -4.31
C PRO A 43 22.40 -17.93 -3.53
N GLU A 44 22.04 -17.21 -2.46
CA GLU A 44 23.02 -16.55 -1.63
C GLU A 44 23.95 -17.60 -1.00
N SER A 45 25.27 -17.41 -1.13
CA SER A 45 26.29 -18.44 -0.85
C SER A 45 26.25 -19.11 0.54
N ARG A 46 25.51 -18.54 1.49
CA ARG A 46 25.39 -19.01 2.88
C ARG A 46 23.96 -19.31 3.31
N CYS A 47 22.97 -19.16 2.42
CA CYS A 47 21.56 -19.36 2.74
C CYS A 47 20.99 -20.51 1.91
N THR A 48 20.48 -21.54 2.59
CA THR A 48 19.80 -22.69 1.97
C THR A 48 18.28 -22.56 1.98
N LEU A 49 17.75 -21.46 2.51
CA LEU A 49 16.31 -21.21 2.56
C LEU A 49 15.80 -20.77 1.19
N PRO A 50 14.54 -21.13 0.85
CA PRO A 50 13.94 -20.70 -0.41
C PRO A 50 13.86 -19.18 -0.47
N GLN A 51 14.27 -18.61 -1.61
CA GLN A 51 14.06 -17.20 -1.89
C GLN A 51 12.58 -16.98 -2.24
N GLN A 52 11.95 -16.04 -1.54
CA GLN A 52 10.51 -15.83 -1.62
C GLN A 52 10.20 -14.33 -1.66
N ILE A 53 9.19 -13.96 -2.44
CA ILE A 53 8.71 -12.58 -2.51
C ILE A 53 7.65 -12.34 -1.46
N THR A 54 7.83 -11.27 -0.70
CA THR A 54 6.80 -10.74 0.18
C THR A 54 6.29 -9.42 -0.38
N GLY A 55 5.02 -9.38 -0.76
CA GLY A 55 4.35 -8.15 -1.14
C GLY A 55 3.98 -7.33 0.10
N LEU A 56 4.23 -6.03 0.06
CA LEU A 56 3.79 -5.09 1.08
C LEU A 56 2.69 -4.19 0.50
N MET A 57 1.53 -4.18 1.14
CA MET A 57 0.40 -3.31 0.78
C MET A 57 0.31 -2.19 1.81
N LEU A 58 0.57 -0.96 1.36
CA LEU A 58 0.55 0.24 2.19
C LEU A 58 -0.78 0.97 2.04
N TRP A 59 -1.38 1.35 3.16
CA TRP A 59 -2.64 2.08 3.22
C TRP A 59 -2.51 3.22 4.23
N SER A 60 -3.12 4.36 3.95
CA SER A 60 -3.24 5.45 4.91
C SER A 60 -4.61 6.07 4.78
N ASP A 61 -5.31 6.15 5.90
CA ASP A 61 -6.62 6.78 6.03
C ASP A 61 -6.67 7.71 7.24
N ALA A 62 -7.56 8.69 7.17
CA ALA A 62 -7.73 9.67 8.23
C ALA A 62 -8.44 9.01 9.42
N THR A 63 -7.78 8.89 10.57
CA THR A 63 -8.43 8.41 11.78
C THR A 63 -8.76 9.58 12.72
N HIS A 64 -10.04 9.69 13.08
CA HIS A 64 -10.47 10.58 14.15
C HIS A 64 -10.17 9.90 15.50
N LEU A 65 -9.23 10.46 16.25
CA LEU A 65 -8.74 9.84 17.49
C LEU A 65 -9.74 9.98 18.66
N THR A 66 -10.70 10.90 18.56
CA THR A 66 -11.58 11.29 19.66
C THR A 66 -13.00 11.57 19.18
N THR A 67 -14.00 11.04 19.89
CA THR A 67 -15.44 11.30 19.63
C THR A 67 -15.81 12.77 19.83
N PHE A 68 -15.08 13.50 20.69
CA PHE A 68 -15.34 14.90 21.04
C PHE A 68 -14.07 15.76 21.05
N GLY A 69 -13.23 15.63 20.02
CA GLY A 69 -12.02 16.43 19.86
C GLY A 69 -11.59 16.55 18.39
N THR A 70 -10.79 17.57 18.09
CA THR A 70 -10.31 17.86 16.72
C THR A 70 -8.98 17.19 16.38
N ALA A 71 -8.45 16.36 17.29
CA ALA A 71 -7.20 15.63 17.07
C ALA A 71 -7.36 14.58 15.97
N LYS A 72 -6.62 14.78 14.87
CA LYS A 72 -6.57 13.87 13.73
C LYS A 72 -5.22 13.16 13.70
N LEU A 73 -5.22 11.85 13.46
CA LEU A 73 -4.02 11.05 13.27
C LEU A 73 -4.08 10.33 11.93
N TRP A 74 -2.92 10.22 11.30
CA TRP A 74 -2.76 9.63 9.97
C TRP A 74 -1.84 8.42 10.08
N PRO A 75 -2.36 7.26 10.49
CA PRO A 75 -1.60 6.04 10.49
C PRO A 75 -1.24 5.60 9.06
N LEU A 76 -0.03 5.06 8.92
CA LEU A 76 0.38 4.24 7.80
C LEU A 76 0.25 2.78 8.23
N TYR A 77 -0.63 2.05 7.56
CA TYR A 77 -0.84 0.63 7.75
C TYR A 77 -0.07 -0.16 6.69
N ILE A 78 0.52 -1.28 7.11
CA ILE A 78 1.12 -2.26 6.23
C ILE A 78 0.41 -3.60 6.41
N TYR A 79 0.03 -4.19 5.28
CA TYR A 79 -0.45 -5.55 5.19
C TYR A 79 0.49 -6.39 4.33
N MET A 80 0.63 -7.67 4.67
CA MET A 80 1.33 -8.63 3.82
C MET A 80 0.41 -9.02 2.64
N GLY A 81 0.81 -8.67 1.42
CA GLY A 81 0.06 -8.93 0.20
C GLY A 81 -0.02 -10.41 -0.20
N ASN A 82 0.77 -11.27 0.45
CA ASN A 82 0.74 -12.72 0.35
C ASN A 82 -0.43 -13.33 1.14
N GLU A 83 -1.10 -12.55 1.99
CA GLU A 83 -2.32 -12.99 2.65
C GLU A 83 -3.54 -12.77 1.76
N SER A 84 -4.55 -13.62 1.93
CA SER A 84 -5.77 -13.45 1.16
C SER A 84 -6.51 -12.20 1.65
N LYS A 85 -7.15 -11.46 0.73
CA LYS A 85 -8.05 -10.35 1.10
C LYS A 85 -9.05 -10.72 2.22
N TYR A 86 -9.54 -11.95 2.24
CA TYR A 86 -10.46 -12.40 3.30
C TYR A 86 -9.80 -12.33 4.67
N MET A 87 -8.56 -12.81 4.78
CA MET A 87 -7.79 -12.72 6.03
C MET A 87 -7.51 -11.25 6.38
N CYS A 88 -7.12 -10.41 5.42
CA CYS A 88 -6.89 -8.98 5.68
C CYS A 88 -8.14 -8.25 6.20
N CYS A 89 -9.34 -8.68 5.77
CA CYS A 89 -10.60 -8.15 6.24
C CYS A 89 -11.09 -8.76 7.56
N TRP A 90 -10.37 -9.76 8.12
CA TRP A 90 -10.72 -10.37 9.39
C TRP A 90 -9.94 -9.67 10.52
N PRO A 91 -10.58 -8.88 11.40
CA PRO A 91 -9.87 -8.09 12.41
C PRO A 91 -9.01 -8.91 13.38
N SER A 92 -9.45 -10.09 13.80
CA SER A 92 -8.70 -10.95 14.73
C SER A 92 -7.53 -11.71 14.09
N SER A 93 -7.29 -11.54 12.78
CA SER A 93 -6.13 -12.12 12.11
C SER A 93 -4.83 -11.34 12.40
N ASN A 94 -4.93 -10.13 12.96
CA ASN A 94 -3.80 -9.26 13.30
C ASN A 94 -2.80 -9.04 12.14
N LEU A 95 -3.30 -9.05 10.90
CA LEU A 95 -2.48 -8.86 9.70
C LEU A 95 -2.19 -7.38 9.37
N CYS A 96 -2.85 -6.46 10.07
CA CYS A 96 -2.65 -5.03 9.93
C CYS A 96 -1.60 -4.55 10.92
N SER A 97 -0.45 -4.11 10.42
CA SER A 97 0.61 -3.53 11.25
C SER A 97 0.69 -2.02 11.04
N HIS A 98 0.80 -1.26 12.13
CA HIS A 98 1.12 0.17 12.04
C HIS A 98 2.61 0.33 11.76
N ALA A 99 2.95 1.03 10.68
CA ALA A 99 4.34 1.31 10.31
C ALA A 99 4.78 2.71 10.72
N ALA A 100 3.88 3.70 10.62
CA ALA A 100 4.18 5.08 10.96
C ALA A 100 2.91 5.85 11.34
N TYR A 101 3.11 7.02 11.93
CA TYR A 101 2.06 7.99 12.23
C TYR A 101 2.47 9.35 11.67
N PHE A 102 1.71 9.85 10.70
CA PHE A 102 1.91 11.19 10.19
C PHE A 102 1.20 12.20 11.09
N HIS A 103 1.94 13.23 11.46
CA HIS A 103 1.41 14.35 12.23
C HIS A 103 0.82 15.37 11.27
N THR A 104 -0.17 16.13 11.77
CA THR A 104 -0.65 17.28 11.02
C THR A 104 0.51 18.28 10.88
N LEU A 105 0.71 18.80 9.67
CA LEU A 105 1.75 19.80 9.42
C LEU A 105 1.50 21.02 10.32
N PRO A 106 2.48 21.44 11.14
CA PRO A 106 2.36 22.65 11.96
C PRO A 106 2.20 23.88 11.07
N ASP A 107 1.53 24.93 11.56
CA ASP A 107 1.43 26.20 10.82
C ASP A 107 2.79 26.81 10.48
N ALA A 108 3.81 26.53 11.30
CA ALA A 108 5.21 26.88 11.07
C ALA A 108 5.76 26.37 9.72
N PHE A 109 5.21 25.26 9.20
CA PHE A 109 5.61 24.69 7.90
C PHE A 109 5.34 25.64 6.74
N LYS A 110 4.31 26.49 6.82
CA LYS A 110 3.99 27.47 5.77
C LYS A 110 5.12 28.48 5.59
N TYR A 111 5.67 28.96 6.71
CA TYR A 111 6.79 29.88 6.71
C TYR A 111 8.07 29.22 6.20
N PHE A 112 8.36 27.99 6.64
CA PHE A 112 9.50 27.19 6.15
C PHE A 112 9.42 26.95 4.63
N ALA A 113 8.25 26.55 4.13
CA ALA A 113 8.06 26.28 2.71
C ALA A 113 8.22 27.56 1.87
N ALA A 114 7.71 28.70 2.37
CA ALA A 114 7.87 30.00 1.71
C ALA A 114 9.35 30.46 1.69
N GLU A 115 10.09 30.23 2.77
CA GLU A 115 11.52 30.56 2.85
C GLU A 115 12.36 29.77 1.83
N ILE A 116 12.06 28.47 1.65
CA ILE A 116 12.77 27.62 0.67
C ILE A 116 12.35 27.92 -0.77
N ALA A 117 11.08 28.22 -1.02
CA ALA A 117 10.57 28.49 -2.36
C ALA A 117 11.08 29.81 -2.96
N GLY A 118 11.66 30.70 -2.14
CA GLY A 118 11.99 32.08 -2.50
C GLY A 118 10.72 32.91 -2.75
N ASP A 119 10.87 34.13 -3.28
CA ASP A 119 9.77 35.08 -3.62
C ASP A 119 8.70 34.52 -4.59
N ASN A 120 8.79 33.25 -4.98
CA ASN A 120 7.72 32.52 -5.63
C ASN A 120 6.63 32.21 -4.61
N HIS A 121 5.56 32.98 -4.65
CA HIS A 121 4.37 32.72 -3.86
C HIS A 121 3.89 31.29 -4.11
N LEU A 122 4.08 30.41 -3.12
CA LEU A 122 3.51 29.07 -3.13
C LEU A 122 2.01 29.24 -3.34
N ARG A 123 1.49 28.66 -4.43
CA ARG A 123 0.08 28.79 -4.80
C ARG A 123 -0.79 28.16 -3.73
N ASP A 124 -2.00 28.69 -3.54
CA ASP A 124 -2.97 28.08 -2.64
C ASP A 124 -3.19 26.60 -2.95
N SER A 125 -3.10 26.19 -4.22
CA SER A 125 -3.15 24.78 -4.63
C SER A 125 -2.09 23.89 -3.96
N PHE A 126 -0.90 24.41 -3.66
CA PHE A 126 0.16 23.69 -2.94
C PHE A 126 -0.28 23.43 -1.50
N PHE A 127 -0.74 24.45 -0.79
CA PHE A 127 -1.20 24.30 0.58
C PHE A 127 -2.50 23.50 0.67
N THR A 128 -3.41 23.65 -0.30
CA THR A 128 -4.59 22.79 -0.45
C THR A 128 -4.16 21.35 -0.66
N HIS A 129 -3.13 21.06 -1.46
CA HIS A 129 -2.61 19.70 -1.64
C HIS A 129 -2.00 19.14 -0.35
N CYS A 130 -1.17 19.91 0.36
CA CYS A 130 -0.66 19.53 1.69
C CYS A 130 -1.79 19.29 2.70
N HIS A 131 -2.89 20.04 2.56
CA HIS A 131 -4.12 19.87 3.32
C HIS A 131 -5.13 18.90 2.69
N SER A 132 -4.89 18.28 1.53
CA SER A 132 -5.79 17.32 0.86
C SER A 132 -5.20 15.93 0.81
N ILE A 133 -3.89 15.79 0.99
CA ILE A 133 -3.29 14.60 1.62
C ILE A 133 -4.03 14.29 2.94
N ARG A 134 -4.70 15.29 3.53
CA ARG A 134 -5.68 15.20 4.63
C ARG A 134 -7.08 14.63 4.28
N GLU A 135 -7.43 14.36 3.02
CA GLU A 135 -8.80 13.94 2.62
C GLU A 135 -8.87 12.90 1.49
N MET A 136 -7.77 12.55 0.83
CA MET A 136 -7.73 11.56 -0.27
C MET A 136 -8.07 10.10 0.14
N GLY A 137 -8.36 9.83 1.41
CA GLY A 137 -8.95 8.57 1.88
C GLY A 137 -10.49 8.52 1.82
N THR A 138 -11.16 9.60 1.40
CA THR A 138 -12.63 9.60 1.27
C THR A 138 -12.98 9.26 -0.17
N ALA A 139 -13.34 7.99 -0.37
CA ALA A 139 -13.61 7.37 -1.66
C ALA A 139 -14.54 8.15 -2.60
N ARG A 140 -14.23 8.07 -3.89
CA ARG A 140 -15.20 7.56 -4.86
C ARG A 140 -14.57 6.37 -5.58
#